data_AF-A0A2P8ALF0-F1
#
_entry.id   AF-A0A2P8ALF0-F1
#
_cell.length_a   1.000
_cell.length_b   1.000
_cell.length_c   1.000
_cell.angle_alpha   90.00
_cell.angle_beta   90.00
_cell.angle_gamma   90.00
#
_symmetry.space_group_name_H-M   'P 1'
#
loop_
_entity.id
_entity.type
_entity.pdbx_description
1 polymer ?
#
loop_
_entity_poly.entity_id
_entity_poly.type
_entity_poly.pdbx_seq_one_letter_code
_entity_poly.pdbx_strand_id
1 'polypeptide(L)'
;MYGPQKGATRADVLLLDAALERWAAVLEKDLPGCPAGLGGLPGGGAAGGLGAAVLALGGRCESGIGLVTRAIGLDAALDVADLVITGEGSFDHQSLRGKAVAGVAGAARDRGVPCVVLAGRVSTGRREAAAAGVTEAHSLVEHFGGEERGGVEAAMSRPAEGLRALGARLAGQWSR
;
A
#
# COMPACT_ATOMS: atom_id res chain seq x y z
N MET A 1 -12.11 7.48 14.17
CA MET A 1 -10.90 6.65 13.90
C MET A 1 -9.63 7.50 13.77
N TYR A 2 -9.53 8.42 12.81
CA TYR A 2 -8.27 9.12 12.50
C TYR A 2 -8.03 10.48 13.21
N GLY A 3 -8.98 10.95 14.04
CA GLY A 3 -8.86 12.20 14.78
C GLY A 3 -7.71 12.21 15.81
N PRO A 4 -7.60 11.20 16.70
CA PRO A 4 -6.60 11.20 17.77
C PRO A 4 -5.15 11.30 17.28
N GLN A 5 -4.80 10.61 16.20
CA GLN A 5 -3.46 10.70 15.58
C GLN A 5 -3.15 12.07 14.96
N LYS A 6 -4.17 12.94 14.81
CA LYS A 6 -4.04 14.33 14.36
C LYS A 6 -4.16 15.34 15.51
N GLY A 7 -4.13 14.88 16.76
CA GLY A 7 -4.21 15.73 17.95
C GLY A 7 -5.63 16.05 18.44
N ALA A 8 -6.68 15.46 17.86
CA ALA A 8 -8.06 15.69 18.33
C ALA A 8 -8.32 14.96 19.66
N THR A 9 -8.85 15.69 20.65
CA THR A 9 -9.33 15.09 21.90
C THR A 9 -10.61 14.28 21.67
N ARG A 10 -11.05 13.52 22.67
CA ARG A 10 -12.33 12.79 22.59
C ARG A 10 -13.52 13.73 22.38
N ALA A 11 -13.50 14.90 23.00
CA ALA A 11 -14.53 15.91 22.83
C ALA A 11 -14.52 16.46 21.39
N ASP A 12 -13.34 16.74 20.84
CA ASP A 12 -13.19 17.18 19.45
C ASP A 12 -13.70 16.12 18.47
N VAL A 13 -13.40 14.84 18.72
CA VAL A 13 -13.88 13.75 17.86
C VAL A 13 -15.40 13.70 17.82
N LEU A 14 -16.09 13.82 18.95
CA LEU A 14 -17.56 13.82 19.00
C LEU A 14 -18.15 15.06 18.29
N LEU A 15 -17.54 16.22 18.49
CA LEU A 15 -17.95 17.46 17.83
C LEU A 15 -17.78 17.38 16.31
N LEU A 16 -16.63 16.90 15.85
CA LEU A 16 -16.29 16.76 14.44
C LEU A 16 -17.16 15.71 13.75
N ASP A 17 -17.43 14.59 14.42
CA ASP A 17 -18.29 13.53 13.90
C ASP A 17 -19.72 14.06 13.63
N ALA A 18 -20.31 14.73 14.63
CA ALA A 18 -21.62 15.36 14.47
C ALA A 18 -21.63 16.48 13.42
N ALA A 19 -20.53 17.23 13.27
CA ALA A 19 -20.40 18.26 12.25
C ALA A 19 -20.32 17.66 10.84
N LEU A 20 -19.56 16.57 10.66
CA LEU A 20 -19.44 15.87 9.39
C LEU A 20 -20.75 15.18 8.99
N GLU A 21 -21.50 14.64 9.94
CA GLU A 21 -22.84 14.09 9.68
C GLU A 21 -23.80 15.16 9.14
N ARG A 22 -23.86 16.32 9.80
CA ARG A 22 -24.65 17.47 9.30
C ARG A 22 -24.19 17.94 7.94
N TRP A 23 -22.88 18.03 7.73
CA TRP A 23 -22.31 18.46 6.46
C TRP A 23 -22.65 17.51 5.32
N ALA A 24 -22.58 16.19 5.55
CA ALA A 24 -23.00 15.19 4.56
C ALA A 24 -24.49 15.33 4.21
N ALA A 25 -25.36 15.58 5.20
CA ALA A 25 -26.79 15.80 4.96
C ALA A 25 -27.06 17.09 4.15
N VAL A 26 -26.29 18.16 4.39
CA VAL A 26 -26.36 19.40 3.59
C VAL A 26 -25.93 19.16 2.16
N LEU A 27 -24.81 18.45 1.93
CA LEU A 27 -24.36 18.10 0.58
C LEU A 27 -25.40 17.28 -0.18
N GLU A 28 -25.93 16.23 0.45
CA GLU A 28 -26.93 15.36 -0.16
C GLU A 28 -28.21 16.10 -0.55
N LYS A 29 -28.62 17.10 0.26
CA LYS A 29 -29.81 17.92 0.01
C LYS A 29 -29.57 19.00 -1.06
N ASP A 30 -28.45 19.73 -0.95
CA ASP A 30 -28.29 21.01 -1.63
C ASP A 30 -27.33 20.93 -2.84
N LEU A 31 -26.56 19.85 -3.02
CA LEU A 31 -25.66 19.67 -4.17
C LEU A 31 -26.31 18.75 -5.24
N PRO A 32 -26.67 19.29 -6.41
CA PRO A 32 -27.22 18.48 -7.49
C PRO A 32 -26.24 17.39 -7.95
N GLY A 33 -26.74 16.16 -8.08
CA GLY A 33 -25.92 15.01 -8.48
C GLY A 33 -25.15 14.34 -7.34
N CYS A 34 -25.28 14.83 -6.10
CA CYS A 34 -24.77 14.13 -4.93
C CYS A 34 -25.46 12.76 -4.78
N PRO A 35 -24.71 11.66 -4.54
CA PRO A 35 -25.29 10.36 -4.30
C PRO A 35 -26.06 10.35 -2.97
N ALA A 36 -27.16 9.59 -2.96
CA ALA A 36 -27.93 9.35 -1.74
C ALA A 36 -27.14 8.52 -0.72
N GLY A 37 -27.33 8.80 0.56
CA GLY A 37 -26.63 8.12 1.65
C GLY A 37 -25.13 8.44 1.70
N LEU A 38 -24.74 9.67 1.34
CA LEU A 38 -23.34 10.08 1.22
C LEU A 38 -22.50 9.73 2.46
N GLY A 39 -23.04 9.94 3.66
CA GLY A 39 -22.37 9.68 4.92
C GLY A 39 -22.00 8.21 5.15
N GLY A 40 -22.69 7.28 4.49
CA GLY A 40 -22.44 5.84 4.60
C GLY A 40 -21.56 5.27 3.49
N LEU A 41 -21.18 6.06 2.48
CA LEU A 41 -20.43 5.55 1.34
C LEU A 41 -19.00 5.14 1.74
N PRO A 42 -18.52 3.95 1.29
CA PRO A 42 -17.14 3.55 1.49
C PRO A 42 -16.17 4.61 0.96
N GLY A 43 -15.17 4.95 1.78
CA GLY A 43 -14.21 6.01 1.47
C GLY A 43 -14.64 7.43 1.85
N GLY A 44 -15.88 7.66 2.28
CA GLY A 44 -16.37 9.00 2.67
C GLY A 44 -15.54 9.65 3.80
N GLY A 45 -15.11 8.86 4.78
CA GLY A 45 -14.25 9.33 5.88
C GLY A 45 -12.78 9.55 5.51
N ALA A 46 -12.36 9.25 4.27
CA ALA A 46 -10.97 9.39 3.85
C ALA A 46 -10.49 10.84 4.00
N ALA A 47 -9.24 10.99 4.46
CA ALA A 47 -8.60 12.26 4.76
C ALA A 47 -9.43 13.21 5.68
N GLY A 48 -10.37 12.68 6.48
CA GLY A 48 -11.18 13.47 7.40
C GLY A 48 -12.41 14.10 6.77
N GLY A 49 -13.04 13.42 5.81
CA GLY A 49 -14.27 13.87 5.13
C GLY A 49 -14.06 14.39 3.71
N LEU A 50 -12.81 14.58 3.28
CA LEU A 50 -12.51 14.95 1.89
C LEU A 50 -13.00 13.89 0.90
N GLY A 51 -12.96 12.61 1.30
CA GLY A 51 -13.54 11.53 0.50
C GLY A 51 -15.02 11.77 0.19
N ALA A 52 -15.81 12.18 1.19
CA ALA A 52 -17.21 12.53 0.99
C ALA A 52 -17.39 13.74 0.07
N ALA A 53 -16.55 14.78 0.15
CA ALA A 53 -16.60 15.90 -0.80
C ALA A 53 -16.40 15.43 -2.25
N VAL A 54 -15.41 14.57 -2.48
CA VAL A 54 -15.10 14.05 -3.82
C VAL A 54 -16.24 13.16 -4.34
N LEU A 55 -16.80 12.31 -3.49
CA LEU A 55 -17.96 11.47 -3.84
C LEU A 55 -19.20 12.33 -4.17
N ALA A 56 -19.43 13.41 -3.41
CA ALA A 56 -20.52 14.34 -3.64
C ALA A 56 -20.41 15.06 -5.00
N LEU A 57 -19.19 15.26 -5.48
CA LEU A 57 -18.89 15.82 -6.81
C LEU A 57 -18.90 14.78 -7.95
N GLY A 58 -19.35 13.54 -7.69
CA GLY A 58 -19.39 12.46 -8.68
C GLY A 58 -18.06 11.70 -8.83
N GLY A 59 -17.10 11.92 -7.93
CA GLY A 59 -15.90 11.10 -7.84
C GLY A 59 -16.22 9.67 -7.40
N ARG A 60 -15.26 8.76 -7.58
CA ARG A 60 -15.40 7.35 -7.22
C ARG A 60 -14.26 6.94 -6.29
N CYS A 61 -14.57 6.17 -5.26
CA CYS A 61 -13.56 5.52 -4.44
C CYS A 61 -13.15 4.22 -5.12
N GLU A 62 -11.89 4.13 -5.55
CA GLU A 62 -11.33 2.93 -6.18
C GLU A 62 -10.07 2.47 -5.42
N SER A 63 -9.65 1.23 -5.67
CA SER A 63 -8.37 0.72 -5.14
C SER A 63 -7.20 1.58 -5.65
N GLY A 64 -6.44 2.18 -4.72
CA GLY A 64 -5.30 3.03 -5.07
C GLY A 64 -4.22 2.28 -5.84
N ILE A 65 -3.90 1.03 -5.43
CA ILE A 65 -2.95 0.20 -6.18
C ILE A 65 -3.51 -0.15 -7.55
N GLY A 66 -4.79 -0.52 -7.65
CA GLY A 66 -5.42 -0.84 -8.93
C GLY A 66 -5.43 0.35 -9.90
N LEU A 67 -5.62 1.57 -9.38
CA LEU A 67 -5.51 2.79 -10.17
C LEU A 67 -4.08 2.97 -10.70
N VAL A 68 -3.07 2.85 -9.83
CA VAL A 68 -1.67 3.03 -10.19
C VAL A 68 -1.20 1.96 -11.19
N THR A 69 -1.51 0.68 -10.96
CA THR A 69 -1.09 -0.40 -11.87
C THR A 69 -1.66 -0.23 -13.27
N ARG A 70 -2.93 0.19 -13.39
CA ARG A 70 -3.52 0.55 -14.68
C ARG A 70 -2.84 1.77 -15.31
N ALA A 71 -2.60 2.82 -14.52
CA ALA A 71 -2.02 4.06 -15.01
C ALA A 71 -0.59 3.89 -15.55
N ILE A 72 0.20 2.99 -14.94
CA ILE A 72 1.58 2.71 -15.39
C ILE A 72 1.65 1.57 -16.42
N GLY A 73 0.53 0.97 -16.81
CA GLY A 73 0.51 -0.15 -17.75
C GLY A 73 1.20 -1.41 -17.22
N LEU A 74 1.09 -1.68 -15.91
CA LEU A 74 1.77 -2.81 -15.26
C LEU A 74 1.44 -4.14 -15.94
N ASP A 75 0.17 -4.35 -16.32
CA ASP A 75 -0.28 -5.58 -16.97
C ASP A 75 0.52 -5.90 -18.23
N ALA A 76 0.71 -4.91 -19.11
CA ALA A 76 1.47 -5.08 -20.34
C ALA A 76 2.98 -5.29 -20.08
N ALA A 77 3.53 -4.66 -19.03
CA ALA A 77 4.91 -4.89 -18.62
C ALA A 77 5.12 -6.32 -18.08
N LEU A 78 4.12 -6.86 -17.37
CA LEU A 78 4.17 -8.23 -16.83
C LEU A 78 4.03 -9.29 -17.92
N ASP A 79 3.29 -9.03 -18.99
CA ASP A 79 3.08 -10.00 -20.09
C ASP A 79 4.38 -10.40 -20.81
N VAL A 80 5.42 -9.57 -20.72
CA VAL A 80 6.75 -9.81 -21.31
C VAL A 80 7.85 -10.00 -20.28
N ALA A 81 7.50 -10.02 -18.99
CA ALA A 81 8.47 -10.12 -17.90
C ALA A 81 8.76 -11.58 -17.53
N ASP A 82 10.03 -11.90 -17.36
CA ASP A 82 10.46 -13.20 -16.84
C ASP A 82 10.66 -13.20 -15.31
N LEU A 83 10.72 -12.00 -14.72
CA LEU A 83 10.91 -11.77 -13.29
C LEU A 83 10.33 -10.40 -12.90
N VAL A 84 9.67 -10.35 -11.76
CA VAL A 84 9.21 -9.12 -11.12
C VAL A 84 10.03 -8.87 -9.87
N ILE A 85 10.60 -7.67 -9.74
CA ILE A 85 11.21 -7.19 -8.50
C ILE A 85 10.39 -6.01 -8.00
N THR A 86 9.91 -6.08 -6.76
CA THR A 86 9.16 -5.01 -6.09
C THR A 86 9.69 -4.79 -4.68
N GLY A 87 9.17 -3.81 -3.94
CA GLY A 87 9.67 -3.50 -2.61
C GLY A 87 8.86 -2.45 -1.85
N GLU A 88 9.09 -2.39 -0.55
CA GLU A 88 8.58 -1.36 0.35
C GLU A 88 9.45 -1.24 1.62
N GLY A 89 9.17 -0.27 2.49
CA GLY A 89 9.94 -0.10 3.73
C GLY A 89 9.78 -1.25 4.72
N SER A 90 8.54 -1.70 4.96
CA SER A 90 8.22 -2.80 5.87
C SER A 90 7.27 -3.76 5.16
N PHE A 91 7.74 -4.97 4.85
CA PHE A 91 6.89 -6.03 4.33
C PHE A 91 6.37 -6.87 5.49
N ASP A 92 5.16 -6.50 5.93
CA ASP A 92 4.46 -7.08 7.08
C ASP A 92 3.01 -7.50 6.73
N HIS A 93 2.28 -8.03 7.70
CA HIS A 93 0.89 -8.48 7.52
C HIS A 93 -0.07 -7.39 6.98
N GLN A 94 0.22 -6.09 7.21
CA GLN A 94 -0.58 -5.01 6.65
C GLN A 94 -0.31 -4.82 5.16
N SER A 95 0.91 -5.11 4.70
CA SER A 95 1.27 -5.07 3.28
C SER A 95 0.46 -6.04 2.44
N LEU A 96 0.13 -7.19 3.01
CA LEU A 96 -0.70 -8.22 2.38
C LEU A 96 -2.16 -7.79 2.17
N ARG A 97 -2.61 -6.70 2.80
CA ARG A 97 -4.00 -6.21 2.73
C ARG A 97 -4.26 -5.23 1.59
N GLY A 98 -3.67 -5.48 0.42
CA GLY A 98 -3.92 -4.68 -0.78
C GLY A 98 -3.04 -3.43 -0.93
N LYS A 99 -1.83 -3.44 -0.35
CA LYS A 99 -0.81 -2.42 -0.64
C LYS A 99 -0.08 -2.71 -1.95
N ALA A 100 0.90 -1.86 -2.30
CA ALA A 100 1.65 -1.92 -3.54
C ALA A 100 2.27 -3.30 -3.81
N VAL A 101 3.01 -3.86 -2.84
CA VAL A 101 3.67 -5.16 -2.98
C VAL A 101 2.66 -6.28 -3.24
N ALA A 102 1.56 -6.33 -2.49
CA ALA A 102 0.52 -7.35 -2.68
C ALA A 102 -0.18 -7.23 -4.05
N GLY A 103 -0.42 -6.02 -4.54
CA GLY A 103 -1.00 -5.81 -5.86
C GLY A 103 -0.08 -6.27 -7.00
N VAL A 104 1.22 -5.93 -6.91
CA VAL A 104 2.22 -6.35 -7.89
C VAL A 104 2.44 -7.86 -7.86
N ALA A 105 2.61 -8.45 -6.66
CA ALA A 105 2.83 -9.89 -6.50
C ALA A 105 1.62 -10.72 -6.95
N GLY A 106 0.39 -10.25 -6.67
CA GLY A 106 -0.82 -10.88 -7.17
C GLY A 106 -0.89 -10.86 -8.70
N ALA A 107 -0.65 -9.71 -9.32
CA ALA A 107 -0.67 -9.57 -10.78
C ALA A 107 0.41 -10.41 -11.48
N ALA A 108 1.59 -10.55 -10.85
CA ALA A 108 2.66 -11.42 -11.33
C ALA A 108 2.29 -12.90 -11.23
N ARG A 109 1.76 -13.33 -10.08
CA ARG A 109 1.29 -14.71 -9.85
C ARG A 109 0.22 -15.12 -10.85
N ASP A 110 -0.73 -14.23 -11.16
CA ASP A 110 -1.82 -14.52 -12.09
C ASP A 110 -1.31 -14.77 -13.54
N ARG A 111 -0.06 -14.37 -13.84
CA ARG A 111 0.66 -14.64 -15.10
C ARG A 111 1.73 -15.73 -14.99
N GLY A 112 1.89 -16.33 -13.81
CA GLY A 112 2.96 -17.30 -13.55
C GLY A 112 4.37 -16.69 -13.54
N VAL A 113 4.49 -15.36 -13.43
CA VAL A 113 5.78 -14.67 -13.38
C VAL A 113 6.27 -14.65 -11.93
N PRO A 114 7.50 -15.11 -11.64
CA PRO A 114 8.04 -15.08 -10.29
C PRO A 114 8.23 -13.66 -9.79
N CYS A 115 7.91 -13.42 -8.51
CA CYS A 115 7.95 -12.11 -7.88
C CYS A 115 8.87 -12.12 -6.66
N VAL A 116 9.88 -11.26 -6.67
CA VAL A 116 10.84 -11.08 -5.57
C VAL A 116 10.60 -9.74 -4.89
N VAL A 117 10.52 -9.75 -3.56
CA VAL A 117 10.36 -8.55 -2.74
C VAL A 117 11.70 -8.17 -2.10
N LEU A 118 12.13 -6.94 -2.33
CA LEU A 118 13.23 -6.30 -1.61
C LEU A 118 12.64 -5.26 -0.65
N ALA A 119 12.66 -5.54 0.64
CA ALA A 119 12.08 -4.66 1.65
C ALA A 119 13.12 -4.17 2.65
N GLY A 120 12.87 -3.02 3.27
CA GLY A 120 13.68 -2.52 4.39
C GLY A 120 13.75 -3.56 5.51
N ARG A 121 12.57 -4.01 5.95
CA ARG A 121 12.39 -5.16 6.85
C ARG A 121 11.36 -6.12 6.27
N VAL A 122 11.56 -7.41 6.51
CA VAL A 122 10.57 -8.47 6.23
C VAL A 122 10.18 -9.12 7.55
N SER A 123 8.89 -9.05 7.91
CA SER A 123 8.33 -9.70 9.10
C SER A 123 7.18 -10.65 8.78
N THR A 124 6.70 -10.63 7.53
CA THR A 124 5.72 -11.59 7.00
C THR A 124 6.29 -13.01 6.94
N GLY A 125 5.49 -14.01 7.35
CA GLY A 125 5.88 -15.41 7.23
C GLY A 125 5.95 -15.89 5.78
N ARG A 126 6.85 -16.84 5.50
CA ARG A 126 7.04 -17.39 4.12
C ARG A 126 5.74 -17.87 3.48
N ARG A 127 4.88 -18.55 4.24
CA ARG A 127 3.58 -19.07 3.74
C ARG A 127 2.63 -17.94 3.34
N GLU A 128 2.61 -16.87 4.13
CA GLU A 128 1.73 -15.72 3.89
C GLU A 128 2.21 -14.91 2.68
N ALA A 129 3.52 -14.73 2.55
CA ALA A 129 4.13 -14.12 1.37
C ALA A 129 3.82 -14.94 0.10
N ALA A 130 3.99 -16.26 0.15
CA ALA A 130 3.68 -17.15 -0.96
C ALA A 130 2.20 -17.09 -1.36
N ALA A 131 1.27 -17.04 -0.40
CA ALA A 131 -0.16 -16.90 -0.67
C ALA A 131 -0.48 -15.58 -1.42
N ALA A 132 0.28 -14.52 -1.16
CA ALA A 132 0.17 -13.25 -1.87
C ALA A 132 0.88 -13.21 -3.23
N GLY A 133 1.51 -14.32 -3.67
CA GLY A 133 2.20 -14.41 -4.95
C GLY A 133 3.69 -14.06 -4.91
N VAL A 134 4.27 -13.91 -3.71
CA VAL A 134 5.71 -13.63 -3.55
C VAL A 134 6.49 -14.95 -3.58
N THR A 135 7.43 -15.05 -4.52
CA THR A 135 8.35 -16.19 -4.65
C THR A 135 9.45 -16.12 -3.59
N GLU A 136 10.08 -14.95 -3.44
CA GLU A 136 11.15 -14.71 -2.46
C GLU A 136 11.06 -13.31 -1.86
N ALA A 137 11.51 -13.15 -0.62
CA ALA A 137 11.57 -11.87 0.06
C ALA A 137 12.91 -11.70 0.77
N HIS A 138 13.53 -10.52 0.62
CA HIS A 138 14.80 -10.18 1.26
C HIS A 138 14.68 -8.87 2.04
N SER A 139 15.35 -8.86 3.19
CA SER A 139 15.38 -7.74 4.13
C SER A 139 16.73 -7.01 4.04
N LEU A 140 16.70 -5.68 3.90
CA LEU A 140 17.91 -4.86 4.01
C LEU A 140 18.49 -4.91 5.42
N VAL A 141 17.64 -4.92 6.45
CA VAL A 141 18.09 -5.05 7.84
C VAL A 141 18.91 -6.33 8.03
N GLU A 142 18.44 -7.45 7.48
CA GLU A 142 19.18 -8.72 7.54
C GLU A 142 20.46 -8.68 6.71
N HIS A 143 20.42 -8.03 5.54
CA HIS A 143 21.61 -7.82 4.71
C HIS A 143 22.72 -7.07 5.46
N PHE A 144 22.36 -6.08 6.27
CA PHE A 144 23.28 -5.33 7.12
C PHE A 144 23.59 -6.01 8.47
N GLY A 145 23.30 -7.29 8.63
CA GLY A 145 23.68 -8.08 9.80
C GLY A 145 22.63 -8.20 10.90
N GLY A 146 21.39 -7.78 10.63
CA GLY A 146 20.26 -7.89 11.55
C GLY A 146 20.15 -6.71 12.52
N GLU A 147 19.04 -6.67 13.27
CA GLU A 147 18.72 -5.55 14.17
C GLU A 147 19.75 -5.34 15.27
N GLU A 148 20.21 -6.43 15.88
CA GLU A 148 21.20 -6.40 16.98
C GLU A 148 22.56 -5.85 16.57
N ARG A 149 22.87 -5.83 15.26
CA ARG A 149 24.14 -5.34 14.71
C ARG A 149 24.02 -3.96 14.05
N GLY A 150 22.93 -3.23 14.33
CA GLY A 150 22.69 -1.90 13.74
C GLY A 150 22.15 -1.95 12.31
N GLY A 151 21.60 -3.09 11.87
CA GLY A 151 21.07 -3.26 10.51
C GLY A 151 19.94 -2.28 10.16
N VAL A 152 19.15 -1.84 11.15
CA VAL A 152 18.10 -0.81 10.95
C VAL A 152 18.71 0.55 10.59
N GLU A 153 19.72 1.00 11.35
CA GLU A 153 20.40 2.27 11.09
C GLU A 153 21.13 2.22 9.74
N ALA A 154 21.79 1.11 9.43
CA ALA A 154 22.44 0.91 8.14
C ALA A 154 21.43 0.91 6.97
N ALA A 155 20.29 0.23 7.11
CA ALA A 155 19.24 0.22 6.11
C ALA A 155 18.64 1.61 5.85
N MET A 156 18.53 2.44 6.89
CA MET A 156 18.01 3.81 6.77
C MET A 156 19.05 4.80 6.22
N SER A 157 20.33 4.65 6.60
CA SER A 157 21.41 5.56 6.21
C SER A 157 22.00 5.24 4.83
N ARG A 158 22.02 3.96 4.43
CA ARG A 158 22.64 3.48 3.18
C ARG A 158 21.72 2.54 2.39
N PRO A 159 20.42 2.85 2.18
CA PRO A 159 19.47 1.94 1.52
C PRO A 159 19.87 1.60 0.09
N ALA A 160 20.41 2.56 -0.66
CA ALA A 160 20.82 2.35 -2.04
C ALA A 160 21.99 1.35 -2.16
N GLU A 161 22.92 1.35 -1.21
CA GLU A 161 24.03 0.40 -1.15
C GLU A 161 23.49 -1.02 -0.96
N GLY A 162 22.62 -1.22 0.03
CA GLY A 162 22.01 -2.52 0.33
C GLY A 162 21.14 -3.04 -0.82
N LEU A 163 20.29 -2.18 -1.42
CA LEU A 163 19.45 -2.54 -2.56
C LEU A 163 20.29 -2.94 -3.78
N ARG A 164 21.39 -2.23 -4.06
CA ARG A 164 22.31 -2.59 -5.15
C ARG A 164 22.99 -3.92 -4.89
N ALA A 165 23.47 -4.18 -3.67
CA ALA A 165 24.12 -5.44 -3.32
C ALA A 165 23.14 -6.62 -3.39
N LEU A 166 21.92 -6.46 -2.86
CA LEU A 166 20.87 -7.47 -2.97
C LEU A 166 20.46 -7.73 -4.42
N GLY A 167 20.28 -6.67 -5.22
CA GLY A 167 19.97 -6.78 -6.64
C GLY A 167 21.07 -7.50 -7.44
N ALA A 168 22.34 -7.16 -7.20
CA ALA A 168 23.47 -7.83 -7.85
C ALA A 168 23.54 -9.32 -7.50
N ARG A 169 23.30 -9.66 -6.23
CA ARG A 169 23.25 -11.06 -5.79
C ARG A 169 22.11 -11.83 -6.46
N LEU A 170 20.91 -11.24 -6.52
CA LEU A 170 19.76 -11.84 -7.18
C LEU A 170 20.01 -12.06 -8.67
N ALA A 171 20.58 -11.07 -9.35
CA ALA A 171 20.94 -11.20 -10.76
C ALA A 171 21.93 -12.35 -11.01
N GLY A 172 22.86 -12.60 -10.09
CA GLY A 172 23.80 -13.72 -10.19
C GLY A 172 23.20 -15.10 -9.91
N GLN A 173 22.07 -15.16 -9.18
CA GLN A 173 21.34 -16.40 -8.89
C GLN A 173 20.31 -16.72 -9.97
N TRP A 174 19.90 -15.71 -10.74
CA TRP A 174 18.87 -15.86 -11.76
C TRP A 174 19.48 -16.32 -13.09
N SER A 175 19.59 -17.64 -13.27
CA SER A 175 19.86 -18.24 -14.56
C SER A 175 18.55 -18.57 -15.26
N ARG A 176 18.32 -18.02 -16.46
CA ARG A 176 17.30 -18.56 -17.38
C ARG A 176 17.74 -19.91 -17.91
#